data_AF-A0A9R1CDZ9-F1
#
_entry.id   AF-A0A9R1CDZ9-F1
#
_cell.length_a   1.000
_cell.length_b   1.000
_cell.length_c   1.000
_cell.angle_alpha   90.00
_cell.angle_beta   90.00
_cell.angle_gamma   90.00
#
_symmetry.space_group_name_H-M   'P 1'
#
loop_
_entity.id
_entity.type
_entity.pdbx_description
1 polymer ?
#
loop_
_entity_poly.entity_id
_entity_poly.type
_entity_poly.pdbx_seq_one_letter_code
_entity_poly.pdbx_strand_id
1 'polypeptide(L)'
;MSLDLQQALAELQAAYDAPASSEQFSIQLAKLKLELAQSGLYFAPPSADPQDLIAARSILEIGAFHSLRQGDLKSYARYNFALQPFYDNLRDIIPPSPNRPVTLGLHLLGLLSENLLTEFHTLLETLKPEELNDSFVRLPVDLERWLMEGSYNKVYRARDRVPRPEFEFLLERLMGTVRGQIASTIESSYPSLPLQHAATLLFFKSGETSSLTDFASARGWSLSPNTQTFSFPRSSKPDIALAAAESNSDVSSATIDKLKGTGVVRGVPMETMVGPALRLAQQLEAIV
;
A
#
# COMPACT_ATOMS: atom_id res chain seq x y z
N MET A 1 -3.54 -39.67 -13.57
CA MET A 1 -3.46 -38.57 -12.59
C MET A 1 -2.29 -37.65 -12.89
N SER A 2 -1.03 -38.08 -12.77
CA SER A 2 0.12 -37.20 -13.06
C SER A 2 0.18 -36.71 -14.51
N LEU A 3 -0.12 -37.58 -15.48
CA LEU A 3 -0.18 -37.21 -16.91
C LEU A 3 -1.36 -36.27 -17.22
N ASP A 4 -2.52 -36.48 -16.59
CA ASP A 4 -3.72 -35.66 -16.80
C ASP A 4 -3.52 -34.24 -16.21
N LEU A 5 -2.91 -34.14 -15.03
CA LEU A 5 -2.60 -32.86 -14.39
C LEU A 5 -1.51 -32.10 -15.16
N GLN A 6 -0.52 -32.79 -15.72
CA GLN A 6 0.51 -32.17 -16.56
C GLN A 6 -0.06 -31.66 -17.90
N GLN A 7 -1.00 -32.39 -18.51
CA GLN A 7 -1.70 -31.94 -19.71
C GLN A 7 -2.60 -30.74 -19.40
N ALA A 8 -3.37 -30.78 -18.31
CA ALA A 8 -4.17 -29.66 -17.86
C ALA A 8 -3.33 -28.40 -17.54
N LEU A 9 -2.11 -28.59 -17.05
CA LEU A 9 -1.16 -27.51 -16.85
C LEU A 9 -0.66 -26.88 -18.14
N ALA A 10 -0.32 -27.69 -19.13
CA ALA A 10 0.10 -27.20 -20.44
C ALA A 10 -1.03 -26.42 -21.13
N GLU A 11 -2.27 -26.92 -21.03
CA GLU A 11 -3.46 -26.22 -21.51
C GLU A 11 -3.70 -24.90 -20.77
N LEU A 12 -3.50 -24.88 -19.44
CA LEU A 12 -3.65 -23.67 -18.64
C LEU A 12 -2.57 -22.63 -18.95
N GLN A 13 -1.33 -23.05 -19.18
CA GLN A 13 -0.23 -22.17 -19.62
C GLN A 13 -0.51 -21.59 -21.00
N ALA A 14 -0.96 -22.41 -21.95
CA ALA A 14 -1.36 -21.94 -23.27
C ALA A 14 -2.54 -20.96 -23.21
N ALA A 15 -3.52 -21.20 -22.32
CA ALA A 15 -4.64 -20.29 -22.09
C ALA A 15 -4.21 -18.99 -21.36
N TYR A 16 -3.16 -19.03 -20.54
CA TYR A 16 -2.61 -17.86 -19.86
C TYR A 16 -1.82 -16.94 -20.80
N ASP A 17 -1.13 -17.53 -21.79
CA ASP A 17 -0.40 -16.80 -22.82
C ASP A 17 -1.31 -16.21 -23.91
N ALA A 18 -2.55 -16.72 -24.04
CA ALA A 18 -3.57 -16.17 -24.92
C ALA A 18 -4.40 -15.07 -24.19
N PRO A 19 -4.19 -13.77 -24.45
CA PRO A 19 -4.83 -12.68 -23.68
C PRO A 19 -6.34 -12.54 -23.89
N ALA A 20 -6.97 -13.34 -24.75
CA ALA A 20 -8.37 -13.17 -25.18
C ALA A 20 -9.40 -13.99 -24.39
N SER A 21 -8.99 -14.91 -23.50
CA SER A 21 -9.87 -15.95 -22.91
C SER A 21 -9.98 -15.91 -21.38
N SER A 22 -9.94 -14.72 -20.76
CA SER A 22 -10.00 -14.55 -19.29
C SER A 22 -11.20 -15.27 -18.63
N GLU A 23 -12.35 -15.29 -19.29
CA GLU A 23 -13.54 -16.00 -18.79
C GLU A 23 -13.41 -17.53 -18.89
N GLN A 24 -12.91 -18.04 -20.01
CA GLN A 24 -12.69 -19.48 -20.22
C GLN A 24 -11.62 -20.01 -19.27
N PHE A 25 -10.57 -19.21 -19.04
CA PHE A 25 -9.54 -19.49 -18.06
C PHE A 25 -10.12 -19.59 -16.65
N SER A 26 -11.01 -18.68 -16.25
CA SER A 26 -11.67 -18.74 -14.93
C SER A 26 -12.51 -20.01 -14.73
N ILE A 27 -13.22 -20.46 -15.78
CA ILE A 27 -14.01 -21.68 -15.76
C ILE A 27 -13.12 -22.92 -15.68
N GLN A 28 -12.02 -22.95 -16.44
CA GLN A 28 -11.03 -24.04 -16.39
C GLN A 28 -10.35 -24.10 -15.01
N LEU A 29 -9.95 -22.97 -14.46
CA LEU A 29 -9.34 -22.88 -13.14
C LEU A 29 -10.32 -23.37 -12.05
N ALA A 30 -11.60 -23.01 -12.13
CA ALA A 30 -12.62 -23.49 -11.20
C ALA A 30 -12.78 -25.03 -11.24
N LYS A 31 -12.76 -25.63 -12.44
CA LYS A 31 -12.78 -27.10 -12.60
C LYS A 31 -11.54 -27.74 -11.99
N LEU A 32 -10.36 -27.22 -12.29
CA LEU A 32 -9.09 -27.75 -11.74
C LEU A 32 -9.00 -27.60 -10.23
N LYS A 33 -9.52 -26.51 -9.66
CA LYS A 33 -9.64 -26.36 -8.20
C LYS A 33 -10.52 -27.44 -7.59
N LEU A 34 -11.61 -27.81 -8.25
CA LEU A 34 -12.52 -28.84 -7.78
C LEU A 34 -11.82 -30.20 -7.81
N GLU A 35 -11.07 -30.52 -8.87
CA GLU A 35 -10.26 -31.73 -8.97
C GLU A 35 -9.12 -31.77 -7.94
N LEU A 36 -8.44 -30.64 -7.69
CA LEU A 36 -7.42 -30.49 -6.64
C LEU A 36 -8.00 -30.64 -5.23
N ALA A 37 -9.22 -30.18 -5.00
CA ALA A 37 -9.91 -30.33 -3.73
C ALA A 37 -10.36 -31.78 -3.51
N GLN A 38 -10.89 -32.44 -4.54
CA GLN A 38 -11.31 -33.85 -4.48
C GLN A 38 -10.14 -34.81 -4.24
N SER A 39 -8.98 -34.51 -4.81
CA SER A 39 -7.75 -35.30 -4.63
C SER A 39 -7.03 -35.00 -3.32
N GLY A 40 -7.40 -33.94 -2.60
CA GLY A 40 -6.77 -33.54 -1.33
C GLY A 40 -5.41 -32.84 -1.50
N LEU A 41 -4.95 -32.61 -2.72
CA LEU A 41 -3.66 -31.96 -3.02
C LEU A 41 -3.64 -30.47 -2.66
N TYR A 42 -4.80 -29.83 -2.53
CA TYR A 42 -4.91 -28.42 -2.15
C TYR A 42 -4.27 -28.10 -0.78
N PHE A 43 -4.21 -29.09 0.12
CA PHE A 43 -3.68 -28.90 1.48
C PHE A 43 -2.19 -29.24 1.64
N ALA A 44 -1.47 -29.48 0.54
CA ALA A 44 -0.04 -29.82 0.58
C ALA A 44 0.29 -31.04 1.49
N PRO A 45 -0.34 -32.22 1.30
CA PRO A 45 0.00 -33.39 2.09
C PRO A 45 1.45 -33.86 1.79
N PRO A 46 2.30 -34.07 2.80
CA PRO A 46 3.70 -34.47 2.61
C PRO A 46 3.87 -35.91 2.08
N SER A 47 2.79 -36.71 2.02
CA SER A 47 2.79 -38.10 1.56
C SER A 47 2.41 -38.26 0.08
N ALA A 48 2.09 -37.19 -0.64
CA ALA A 48 1.68 -37.24 -2.04
C ALA A 48 2.88 -37.29 -3.00
N ASP A 49 2.62 -37.68 -4.26
CA ASP A 49 3.63 -37.73 -5.31
C ASP A 49 4.22 -36.31 -5.54
N PRO A 50 5.56 -36.14 -5.48
CA PRO A 50 6.19 -34.85 -5.71
C PRO A 50 5.83 -34.21 -7.06
N GLN A 51 5.55 -34.99 -8.10
CA GLN A 51 5.17 -34.45 -9.42
C GLN A 51 3.80 -33.76 -9.39
N ASP A 52 2.84 -34.36 -8.69
CA ASP A 52 1.49 -33.81 -8.59
C ASP A 52 1.47 -32.57 -7.67
N LEU A 53 2.34 -32.53 -6.66
CA LEU A 53 2.51 -31.35 -5.80
C LEU A 53 3.16 -30.17 -6.56
N ILE A 54 4.16 -30.43 -7.41
CA ILE A 54 4.74 -29.40 -8.30
C ILE A 54 3.67 -28.87 -9.25
N ALA A 55 2.84 -29.77 -9.78
CA ALA A 55 1.77 -29.41 -10.67
C ALA A 55 0.74 -28.52 -9.97
N ALA A 56 0.25 -28.93 -8.79
CA ALA A 56 -0.68 -28.16 -7.97
C ALA A 56 -0.13 -26.76 -7.61
N ARG A 57 1.15 -26.68 -7.21
CA ARG A 57 1.82 -25.40 -6.95
C ARG A 57 1.79 -24.50 -8.17
N SER A 58 2.13 -25.03 -9.35
CA SER A 58 2.17 -24.26 -10.60
C SER A 58 0.78 -23.74 -11.01
N ILE A 59 -0.28 -24.53 -10.82
CA ILE A 59 -1.66 -24.10 -11.06
C ILE A 59 -2.02 -22.92 -10.14
N LEU A 60 -1.68 -23.01 -8.86
CA LEU A 60 -1.97 -21.97 -7.87
C LEU A 60 -1.16 -20.68 -8.13
N GLU A 61 0.12 -20.79 -8.53
CA GLU A 61 0.95 -19.65 -8.94
C GLU A 61 0.34 -18.91 -10.13
N ILE A 62 -0.07 -19.63 -11.18
CA ILE A 62 -0.69 -19.00 -12.37
C ILE A 62 -2.04 -18.39 -12.01
N GLY A 63 -2.82 -19.04 -11.15
CA GLY A 63 -4.07 -18.49 -10.61
C GLY A 63 -3.87 -17.18 -9.83
N ALA A 64 -2.79 -17.08 -9.06
CA ALA A 64 -2.42 -15.84 -8.37
C ALA A 64 -2.08 -14.71 -9.36
N PHE A 65 -1.27 -14.99 -10.38
CA PHE A 65 -0.91 -14.00 -11.40
C PHE A 65 -2.11 -13.53 -12.22
N HIS A 66 -3.01 -14.45 -12.59
CA HIS A 66 -4.24 -14.10 -13.29
C HIS A 66 -5.17 -13.22 -12.44
N SER A 67 -5.30 -13.52 -11.15
CA SER A 67 -6.10 -12.70 -10.21
C SER A 67 -5.57 -11.26 -10.11
N LEU A 68 -4.25 -11.08 -10.16
CA LEU A 68 -3.62 -9.76 -10.19
C LEU A 68 -3.88 -9.02 -11.51
N ARG A 69 -3.82 -9.73 -12.66
CA ARG A 69 -4.19 -9.13 -13.96
C ARG A 69 -5.65 -8.69 -14.01
N GLN A 70 -6.53 -9.40 -13.31
CA GLN A 70 -7.95 -9.01 -13.16
C GLN A 70 -8.17 -7.90 -12.11
N GLY A 71 -7.15 -7.57 -11.32
CA GLY A 71 -7.23 -6.55 -10.26
C GLY A 71 -7.96 -6.98 -8.98
N ASP A 72 -8.21 -8.28 -8.79
CA ASP A 72 -8.87 -8.79 -7.58
C ASP A 72 -7.84 -9.18 -6.49
N LEU A 73 -7.58 -8.23 -5.58
CA LEU A 73 -6.68 -8.43 -4.44
C LEU A 73 -7.18 -9.48 -3.45
N LYS A 74 -8.49 -9.62 -3.26
CA LYS A 74 -9.04 -10.58 -2.30
C LYS A 74 -8.82 -12.00 -2.80
N SER A 75 -9.06 -12.23 -4.09
CA SER A 75 -8.74 -13.51 -4.73
C SER A 75 -7.24 -13.78 -4.70
N TYR A 76 -6.41 -12.79 -5.02
CA TYR A 76 -4.95 -12.92 -4.92
C TYR A 76 -4.49 -13.33 -3.52
N ALA A 77 -4.97 -12.66 -2.47
CA ALA A 77 -4.61 -12.98 -1.09
C ALA A 77 -4.96 -14.45 -0.75
N ARG A 78 -6.14 -14.93 -1.17
CA ARG A 78 -6.54 -16.34 -0.97
C ARG A 78 -5.58 -17.32 -1.64
N TYR A 79 -5.14 -17.05 -2.86
CA TYR A 79 -4.14 -17.89 -3.54
C TYR A 79 -2.79 -17.82 -2.85
N ASN A 80 -2.36 -16.64 -2.40
CA ASN A 80 -1.11 -16.48 -1.69
C ASN A 80 -1.09 -17.28 -0.37
N PHE A 81 -2.17 -17.22 0.41
CA PHE A 81 -2.33 -18.05 1.61
C PHE A 81 -2.35 -19.55 1.28
N ALA A 82 -2.97 -19.95 0.17
CA ALA A 82 -2.97 -21.35 -0.26
C ALA A 82 -1.57 -21.83 -0.69
N LEU A 83 -0.72 -20.93 -1.19
CA LEU A 83 0.65 -21.24 -1.62
C LEU A 83 1.65 -21.32 -0.45
N GLN A 84 1.41 -20.63 0.66
CA GLN A 84 2.31 -20.62 1.83
C GLN A 84 2.67 -22.03 2.34
N PRO A 85 1.71 -22.95 2.57
CA PRO A 85 2.02 -24.33 3.00
C PRO A 85 2.95 -25.07 2.04
N PHE A 86 2.85 -24.81 0.73
CA PHE A 86 3.72 -25.43 -0.27
C PHE A 86 5.17 -24.92 -0.18
N TYR A 87 5.36 -23.69 0.29
CA TYR A 87 6.69 -23.11 0.44
C TYR A 87 7.33 -23.40 1.79
N ASP A 88 6.55 -23.58 2.86
CA ASP A 88 7.11 -23.78 4.20
C ASP A 88 7.28 -25.25 4.56
N ASN A 89 6.27 -26.09 4.25
CA ASN A 89 6.27 -27.49 4.68
C ASN A 89 6.94 -28.44 3.68
N LEU A 90 7.02 -28.08 2.39
CA LEU A 90 7.49 -28.97 1.32
C LEU A 90 8.91 -28.64 0.83
N ARG A 91 9.68 -27.81 1.56
CA ARG A 91 11.04 -27.38 1.14
C ARG A 91 11.99 -28.55 0.90
N ASP A 92 11.85 -29.62 1.67
CA ASP A 92 12.72 -30.80 1.61
C ASP A 92 12.25 -31.82 0.56
N ILE A 93 10.99 -31.72 0.09
CA ILE A 93 10.33 -32.69 -0.79
C ILE A 93 10.31 -32.18 -2.23
N ILE A 94 10.23 -30.87 -2.44
CA ILE A 94 10.00 -30.25 -3.76
C ILE A 94 11.11 -29.27 -4.10
N PRO A 95 11.61 -29.26 -5.35
CA PRO A 95 12.58 -28.26 -5.79
C PRO A 95 12.01 -26.83 -5.77
N PRO A 96 12.84 -25.82 -5.52
CA PRO A 96 12.42 -24.41 -5.54
C PRO A 96 11.83 -24.04 -6.92
N SER A 97 10.69 -23.34 -6.93
CA SER A 97 10.10 -22.86 -8.19
C SER A 97 10.84 -21.64 -8.71
N PRO A 98 10.96 -21.46 -10.04
CA PRO A 98 11.50 -20.24 -10.64
C PRO A 98 10.61 -19.01 -10.37
N ASN A 99 9.32 -19.23 -10.08
CA ASN A 99 8.34 -18.18 -9.79
C ASN A 99 8.28 -17.79 -8.31
N ARG A 100 8.93 -18.54 -7.41
CA ARG A 100 9.01 -18.25 -5.97
C ARG A 100 9.38 -16.78 -5.68
N PRO A 101 10.49 -16.23 -6.21
CA PRO A 101 10.88 -14.85 -5.93
C PRO A 101 9.88 -13.83 -6.49
N VAL A 102 9.19 -14.17 -7.58
CA VAL A 102 8.16 -13.31 -8.17
C VAL A 102 6.93 -13.24 -7.27
N THR A 103 6.41 -14.39 -6.83
CA THR A 103 5.26 -14.46 -5.92
C THR A 103 5.54 -13.73 -4.61
N LEU A 104 6.76 -13.87 -4.09
CA LEU A 104 7.21 -13.17 -2.88
C LEU A 104 7.28 -11.66 -3.10
N GLY A 105 7.89 -11.21 -4.19
CA GLY A 105 7.95 -9.79 -4.54
C GLY A 105 6.57 -9.16 -4.71
N LEU A 106 5.63 -9.88 -5.33
CA LEU A 106 4.23 -9.45 -5.46
C LEU A 106 3.52 -9.37 -4.11
N HIS A 107 3.78 -10.32 -3.21
CA HIS A 107 3.17 -10.31 -1.89
C HIS A 107 3.67 -9.12 -1.05
N LEU A 108 4.98 -8.88 -1.04
CA LEU A 108 5.59 -7.72 -0.41
C LEU A 108 5.03 -6.40 -0.96
N LEU A 109 4.92 -6.30 -2.29
CA LEU A 109 4.33 -5.11 -2.92
C LEU A 109 2.85 -4.95 -2.58
N GLY A 110 2.11 -6.05 -2.47
CA GLY A 110 0.71 -6.05 -2.03
C GLY A 110 0.56 -5.45 -0.63
N LEU A 111 1.36 -5.90 0.34
CA LEU A 111 1.38 -5.38 1.71
C LEU A 111 1.71 -3.88 1.75
N LEU A 112 2.68 -3.45 0.94
CA LEU A 112 3.07 -2.05 0.82
C LEU A 112 1.92 -1.20 0.25
N SER A 113 1.19 -1.71 -0.75
CA SER A 113 0.03 -1.02 -1.34
C SER A 113 -1.15 -0.83 -0.38
N GLU A 114 -1.31 -1.73 0.60
CA GLU A 114 -2.33 -1.68 1.65
C GLU A 114 -1.87 -0.91 2.90
N ASN A 115 -0.64 -0.38 2.91
CA ASN A 115 -0.01 0.32 4.04
C ASN A 115 0.14 -0.57 5.30
N LEU A 116 0.28 -1.89 5.11
CA LEU A 116 0.53 -2.87 6.17
C LEU A 116 2.03 -3.06 6.41
N LEU A 117 2.70 -1.99 6.87
CA LEU A 117 4.15 -1.96 7.06
C LEU A 117 4.63 -2.95 8.14
N THR A 118 3.83 -3.20 9.18
CA THR A 118 4.19 -4.16 10.23
C THR A 118 4.33 -5.56 9.66
N GLU A 119 3.32 -6.03 8.91
CA GLU A 119 3.34 -7.36 8.28
C GLU A 119 4.48 -7.47 7.26
N PHE A 120 4.74 -6.38 6.52
CA PHE A 120 5.86 -6.31 5.59
C PHE A 120 7.20 -6.54 6.31
N HIS A 121 7.46 -5.86 7.43
CA HIS A 121 8.71 -6.03 8.17
C HIS A 121 8.82 -7.38 8.87
N THR A 122 7.73 -7.92 9.40
CA THR A 122 7.75 -9.29 9.95
C THR A 122 8.04 -10.32 8.88
N LEU A 123 7.51 -10.12 7.67
CA LEU A 123 7.77 -11.03 6.56
C LEU A 123 9.24 -10.95 6.14
N LEU A 124 9.81 -9.75 6.04
CA LEU A 124 11.23 -9.57 5.77
C LEU A 124 12.15 -10.24 6.82
N GLU A 125 11.76 -10.27 8.09
CA GLU A 125 12.52 -10.95 9.14
C GLU A 125 12.51 -12.49 8.97
N THR A 126 11.42 -13.05 8.45
CA THR A 126 11.31 -14.50 8.20
C THR A 126 12.08 -14.99 6.97
N LEU A 127 12.45 -14.08 6.06
CA LEU A 127 13.13 -14.43 4.82
C LEU A 127 14.61 -14.80 5.02
N LYS A 128 15.09 -15.72 4.19
CA LYS A 128 16.53 -16.01 4.11
C LYS A 128 17.26 -14.90 3.33
N PRO A 129 18.53 -14.61 3.65
CA PRO A 129 19.30 -13.58 2.96
C PRO A 129 19.52 -13.89 1.47
N GLU A 130 19.48 -15.17 1.08
CA GLU A 130 19.57 -15.59 -0.33
C GLU A 130 18.38 -15.10 -1.17
N GLU A 131 17.16 -15.22 -0.63
CA GLU A 131 15.93 -14.76 -1.30
C GLU A 131 15.86 -13.22 -1.38
N LEU A 132 16.57 -12.50 -0.49
CA LEU A 132 16.59 -11.04 -0.46
C LEU A 132 17.42 -10.43 -1.61
N ASN A 133 18.37 -11.20 -2.16
CA ASN A 133 19.26 -10.72 -3.23
C ASN A 133 18.58 -10.74 -4.61
N ASP A 134 17.44 -11.40 -4.75
CA ASP A 134 16.71 -11.46 -6.01
C ASP A 134 16.16 -10.08 -6.41
N SER A 135 16.25 -9.77 -7.71
CA SER A 135 15.82 -8.47 -8.25
C SER A 135 14.35 -8.17 -7.99
N PHE A 136 13.50 -9.21 -7.94
CA PHE A 136 12.06 -9.09 -7.72
C PHE A 136 11.70 -8.77 -6.27
N VAL A 137 12.49 -9.26 -5.31
CA VAL A 137 12.30 -9.01 -3.87
C VAL A 137 12.91 -7.67 -3.47
N ARG A 138 14.05 -7.33 -4.10
CA ARG A 138 14.73 -6.06 -3.88
C ARG A 138 13.89 -4.86 -4.29
N LEU A 139 13.07 -4.97 -5.34
CA LEU A 139 12.23 -3.86 -5.82
C LEU A 139 11.27 -3.35 -4.73
N PRO A 140 10.41 -4.17 -4.10
CA PRO A 140 9.59 -3.77 -2.96
C PRO A 140 10.38 -3.18 -1.79
N VAL A 141 11.55 -3.72 -1.47
CA VAL A 141 12.41 -3.22 -0.38
C VAL A 141 12.97 -1.82 -0.68
N ASP A 142 13.48 -1.62 -1.90
CA ASP A 142 13.98 -0.31 -2.33
C ASP A 142 12.83 0.72 -2.40
N LEU A 143 11.64 0.30 -2.85
CA LEU A 143 10.43 1.13 -2.86
C LEU A 143 10.00 1.57 -1.46
N GLU A 144 9.98 0.64 -0.51
CA GLU A 144 9.64 0.91 0.88
C GLU A 144 10.63 1.89 1.51
N ARG A 145 11.93 1.68 1.29
CA ARG A 145 12.97 2.59 1.73
C ARG A 145 12.80 4.00 1.14
N TRP A 146 12.51 4.12 -0.15
CA TRP A 146 12.28 5.43 -0.77
C TRP A 146 11.01 6.10 -0.25
N LEU A 147 9.99 5.32 0.12
CA LEU A 147 8.78 5.83 0.74
C LEU A 147 9.08 6.39 2.14
N MET A 148 9.88 5.67 2.95
CA MET A 148 10.36 6.15 4.25
C MET A 148 11.25 7.39 4.15
N GLU A 149 12.14 7.45 3.15
CA GLU A 149 12.99 8.61 2.87
C GLU A 149 12.18 9.81 2.33
N GLY A 150 10.91 9.64 1.95
CA GLY A 150 10.12 10.66 1.25
C GLY A 150 10.60 10.95 -0.17
N SER A 151 11.39 10.07 -0.76
CA SER A 151 12.00 10.22 -2.09
C SER A 151 11.06 9.75 -3.21
N TYR A 152 9.91 10.41 -3.34
CA TYR A 152 8.85 10.02 -4.30
C TYR A 152 9.28 10.05 -5.77
N ASN A 153 10.28 10.88 -6.11
CA ASN A 153 10.87 10.91 -7.46
C ASN A 153 11.47 9.56 -7.87
N LYS A 154 12.08 8.84 -6.93
CA LYS A 154 12.66 7.51 -7.19
C LYS A 154 11.56 6.47 -7.36
N VAL A 155 10.52 6.53 -6.53
CA VAL A 155 9.32 5.67 -6.62
C VAL A 155 8.65 5.82 -7.98
N TYR A 156 8.47 7.06 -8.46
CA TYR A 156 7.88 7.32 -9.77
C TYR A 156 8.69 6.69 -10.91
N ARG A 157 10.02 6.83 -10.89
CA ARG A 157 10.93 6.23 -11.90
C ARG A 157 11.02 4.72 -11.81
N ALA A 158 10.75 4.14 -10.65
CA ALA A 158 10.77 2.70 -10.46
C ALA A 158 9.64 2.00 -11.23
N ARG A 159 8.54 2.70 -11.51
CA ARG A 159 7.47 2.23 -12.39
C ARG A 159 8.00 1.79 -13.75
N ASP A 160 8.95 2.52 -14.32
CA ASP A 160 9.48 2.23 -15.66
C ASP A 160 10.44 1.02 -15.66
N ARG A 161 10.90 0.58 -14.48
CA ARG A 161 11.84 -0.53 -14.30
C ARG A 161 11.16 -1.87 -14.03
N VAL A 162 9.83 -1.92 -14.14
CA VAL A 162 9.03 -3.09 -13.77
C VAL A 162 9.27 -4.23 -14.75
N PRO A 163 9.74 -5.41 -14.30
CA PRO A 163 10.07 -6.49 -15.22
C PRO A 163 8.85 -7.26 -15.74
N ARG A 164 7.68 -7.14 -15.10
CA ARG A 164 6.53 -8.03 -15.25
C ARG A 164 5.19 -7.27 -15.13
N PRO A 165 4.19 -7.51 -15.99
CA PRO A 165 2.93 -6.75 -16.02
C PRO A 165 2.10 -6.91 -14.75
N GLU A 166 2.26 -8.01 -14.00
CA GLU A 166 1.54 -8.25 -12.74
C GLU A 166 1.85 -7.22 -11.65
N PHE A 167 3.05 -6.62 -11.69
CA PHE A 167 3.46 -5.59 -10.74
C PHE A 167 2.88 -4.21 -11.07
N GLU A 168 2.49 -3.96 -12.33
CA GLU A 168 2.00 -2.65 -12.76
C GLU A 168 0.71 -2.25 -12.02
N PHE A 169 -0.23 -3.19 -11.89
CA PHE A 169 -1.49 -2.96 -11.17
C PHE A 169 -1.26 -2.55 -9.71
N LEU A 170 -0.38 -3.27 -9.01
CA LEU A 170 -0.06 -2.99 -7.61
C LEU A 170 0.68 -1.64 -7.46
N LEU A 171 1.57 -1.32 -8.39
CA LEU A 171 2.30 -0.04 -8.39
C LEU A 171 1.37 1.14 -8.69
N GLU A 172 0.43 1.01 -9.61
CA GLU A 172 -0.55 2.07 -9.88
C GLU A 172 -1.38 2.38 -8.63
N ARG A 173 -1.82 1.33 -7.92
CA ARG A 173 -2.53 1.48 -6.65
C ARG A 173 -1.66 2.14 -5.58
N LEU A 174 -0.40 1.71 -5.45
CA LEU A 174 0.56 2.34 -4.55
C LEU A 174 0.75 3.82 -4.87
N MET A 175 0.86 4.18 -6.15
CA MET A 175 0.98 5.57 -6.59
C MET A 175 -0.23 6.42 -6.18
N GLY A 176 -1.44 5.85 -6.19
CA GLY A 176 -2.63 6.49 -5.63
C GLY A 176 -2.46 6.85 -4.15
N THR A 177 -2.01 5.90 -3.33
CA THR A 177 -1.74 6.11 -1.90
C THR A 177 -0.64 7.14 -1.67
N VAL A 178 0.45 7.05 -2.43
CA VAL A 178 1.59 7.99 -2.38
C VAL A 178 1.15 9.41 -2.72
N ARG A 179 0.36 9.62 -3.78
CA ARG A 179 -0.21 10.94 -4.09
C ARG A 179 -1.04 11.50 -2.94
N GLY A 180 -1.80 10.63 -2.26
CA GLY A 180 -2.56 11.01 -1.06
C GLY A 180 -1.67 11.45 0.12
N GLN A 181 -0.53 10.80 0.32
CA GLN A 181 0.45 11.19 1.34
C GLN A 181 1.15 12.51 0.98
N ILE A 182 1.61 12.67 -0.27
CA ILE A 182 2.21 13.91 -0.77
C ILE A 182 1.23 15.08 -0.58
N ALA A 183 -0.05 14.89 -0.91
CA ALA A 183 -1.08 15.91 -0.73
C ALA A 183 -1.23 16.35 0.74
N SER A 184 -1.24 15.39 1.68
CA SER A 184 -1.29 15.68 3.14
C SER A 184 -0.06 16.47 3.61
N THR A 185 1.12 16.17 3.07
CA THR A 185 2.34 16.93 3.36
C THR A 185 2.28 18.33 2.76
N ILE A 186 1.75 18.50 1.55
CA ILE A 186 1.57 19.81 0.91
C ILE A 186 0.63 20.70 1.74
N GLU A 187 -0.50 20.14 2.19
CA GLU A 187 -1.49 20.83 3.04
C GLU A 187 -0.89 21.31 4.37
N SER A 188 0.09 20.59 4.91
CA SER A 188 0.75 20.96 6.16
C SER A 188 1.98 21.85 6.00
N SER A 189 2.63 21.84 4.82
CA SER A 189 3.89 22.55 4.60
C SER A 189 3.73 23.91 3.93
N TYR A 190 2.68 24.11 3.14
CA TYR A 190 2.49 25.33 2.36
C TYR A 190 1.13 25.99 2.63
N PRO A 191 1.06 27.32 2.76
CA PRO A 191 -0.21 28.04 2.85
C PRO A 191 -0.91 28.15 1.49
N SER A 192 -0.14 28.28 0.41
CA SER A 192 -0.64 28.29 -0.97
C SER A 192 0.42 27.77 -1.94
N LEU A 193 -0.02 27.24 -3.08
CA LEU A 193 0.86 26.64 -4.10
C LEU A 193 0.36 26.94 -5.52
N PRO A 194 1.21 27.41 -6.44
CA PRO A 194 0.86 27.56 -7.86
C PRO A 194 0.52 26.23 -8.53
N LEU A 195 -0.41 26.25 -9.48
CA LEU A 195 -0.89 25.06 -10.20
C LEU A 195 0.24 24.27 -10.88
N GLN A 196 1.22 24.96 -11.47
CA GLN A 196 2.36 24.31 -12.15
C GLN A 196 3.24 23.51 -11.19
N HIS A 197 3.50 24.07 -10.00
CA HIS A 197 4.29 23.39 -8.97
C HIS A 197 3.49 22.24 -8.34
N ALA A 198 2.18 22.42 -8.12
CA ALA A 198 1.30 21.35 -7.66
C ALA A 198 1.28 20.16 -8.64
N ALA A 199 1.16 20.44 -9.95
CA ALA A 199 1.19 19.42 -10.98
C ALA A 199 2.51 18.65 -11.00
N THR A 200 3.63 19.35 -10.85
CA THR A 200 4.97 18.74 -10.83
C THR A 200 5.17 17.86 -9.59
N LEU A 201 4.73 18.32 -8.41
CA LEU A 201 4.88 17.58 -7.14
C LEU A 201 4.00 16.33 -7.06
N LEU A 202 2.80 16.37 -7.64
CA LEU A 202 1.85 15.24 -7.64
C LEU A 202 2.05 14.30 -8.84
N PHE A 203 3.05 14.56 -9.67
CA PHE A 203 3.36 13.80 -10.89
C PHE A 203 2.19 13.72 -11.88
N PHE A 204 1.44 14.82 -12.04
CA PHE A 204 0.45 14.96 -13.11
C PHE A 204 1.13 15.38 -14.41
N LYS A 205 0.62 14.89 -15.54
CA LYS A 205 1.07 15.35 -16.86
C LYS A 205 0.49 16.75 -17.14
N SER A 206 1.19 17.55 -17.94
CA SER A 206 0.77 18.94 -18.27
C SER A 206 -0.61 19.07 -18.95
N GLY A 207 -1.19 17.97 -19.44
CA GLY A 207 -2.54 17.91 -20.03
C GLY A 207 -3.66 17.40 -19.10
N GLU A 208 -3.36 17.00 -17.87
CA GLU A 208 -4.32 16.42 -16.91
C GLU A 208 -4.80 17.45 -15.87
N THR A 209 -4.98 18.71 -16.29
CA THR A 209 -5.40 19.79 -15.38
C THR A 209 -6.78 19.55 -14.77
N SER A 210 -7.67 18.84 -15.47
CA SER A 210 -8.98 18.42 -14.95
C SER A 210 -8.85 17.43 -13.78
N SER A 211 -7.98 16.42 -13.91
CA SER A 211 -7.75 15.45 -12.84
C SER A 211 -7.15 16.11 -11.59
N LEU A 212 -6.27 17.10 -11.77
CA LEU A 212 -5.73 17.90 -10.67
C LEU A 212 -6.82 18.72 -9.98
N THR A 213 -7.76 19.33 -10.73
CA THR A 213 -8.88 20.08 -10.14
C THR A 213 -9.89 19.18 -9.43
N ASP A 214 -10.12 17.97 -9.95
CA ASP A 214 -10.97 16.97 -9.30
C ASP A 214 -10.35 16.48 -8.00
N PHE A 215 -9.04 16.22 -8.02
CA PHE A 215 -8.27 15.85 -6.82
C PHE A 215 -8.26 16.98 -5.78
N ALA A 216 -8.08 18.23 -6.24
CA ALA A 216 -8.12 19.42 -5.40
C ALA A 216 -9.51 19.62 -4.77
N SER A 217 -10.59 19.44 -5.54
CA SER A 217 -11.96 19.58 -5.02
C SER A 217 -12.33 18.49 -4.02
N ALA A 218 -11.91 17.24 -4.26
CA ALA A 218 -12.09 16.12 -3.31
C ALA A 218 -11.41 16.37 -1.95
N ARG A 219 -10.33 17.16 -1.94
CA ARG A 219 -9.57 17.55 -0.73
C ARG A 219 -10.00 18.90 -0.15
N GLY A 220 -10.91 19.62 -0.81
CA GLY A 220 -11.37 20.94 -0.37
C GLY A 220 -10.37 22.07 -0.61
N TRP A 221 -9.46 21.92 -1.58
CA TRP A 221 -8.54 22.99 -1.97
C TRP A 221 -9.27 24.05 -2.78
N SER A 222 -9.05 25.32 -2.44
CA SER A 222 -9.67 26.44 -3.15
C SER A 222 -8.73 26.95 -4.25
N LEU A 223 -9.23 27.02 -5.48
CA LEU A 223 -8.48 27.58 -6.61
C LEU A 223 -8.79 29.08 -6.74
N SER A 224 -7.76 29.91 -6.60
CA SER A 224 -7.88 31.34 -6.89
C SER A 224 -7.77 31.57 -8.41
N PRO A 225 -8.82 32.02 -9.11
CA PRO A 225 -8.83 32.10 -10.57
C PRO A 225 -7.87 33.16 -11.14
N ASN A 226 -7.50 34.16 -10.34
CA ASN A 226 -6.68 35.29 -10.79
C ASN A 226 -5.16 35.00 -10.76
N THR A 227 -4.73 34.13 -9.85
CA THR A 227 -3.31 33.79 -9.63
C THR A 227 -2.98 32.35 -9.99
N GLN A 228 -3.98 31.53 -10.35
CA GLN A 228 -3.84 30.08 -10.55
C GLN A 228 -3.11 29.38 -9.39
N THR A 229 -3.35 29.86 -8.17
CA THR A 229 -2.79 29.29 -6.94
C THR A 229 -3.86 28.54 -6.17
N PHE A 230 -3.53 27.33 -5.72
CA PHE A 230 -4.29 26.61 -4.72
C PHE A 230 -4.02 27.22 -3.35
N SER A 231 -5.08 27.51 -2.61
CA SER A 231 -5.02 27.81 -1.17
C SER A 231 -5.53 26.60 -0.42
N PHE A 232 -4.72 26.11 0.52
CA PHE A 232 -5.04 24.95 1.33
C PHE A 232 -5.86 25.38 2.55
N PRO A 233 -6.80 24.54 3.03
CA PRO A 233 -7.44 24.78 4.30
C PRO A 233 -6.36 24.76 5.40
N ARG A 234 -6.40 25.73 6.32
CA ARG A 234 -5.47 25.77 7.44
C ARG A 234 -5.55 24.45 8.21
N SER A 235 -4.42 23.77 8.37
CA SER A 235 -4.33 22.58 9.20
C SER A 235 -4.88 22.88 10.61
N SER A 236 -5.65 21.96 11.19
CA SER A 236 -6.18 22.09 12.55
C SER A 236 -5.10 22.09 13.64
N LYS A 237 -3.85 21.79 13.28
CA LYS A 237 -2.70 21.99 14.15
C LYS A 237 -2.40 23.50 14.18
N PRO A 238 -2.57 24.19 15.31
CA PRO A 238 -2.25 25.60 15.40
C PRO A 238 -0.75 25.73 15.18
N ASP A 239 -0.39 26.32 14.05
CA ASP A 239 0.99 26.70 13.80
C ASP A 239 1.34 27.81 14.78
N ILE A 240 2.19 27.51 15.76
CA ILE A 240 2.51 28.41 16.89
C ILE A 240 3.03 29.76 16.37
N ALA A 241 3.70 29.75 15.22
CA ALA A 241 4.22 30.95 14.56
C ALA A 241 3.11 31.82 13.92
N LEU A 242 2.09 31.21 13.30
CA LEU A 242 0.99 31.95 12.68
C LEU A 242 0.03 32.54 13.73
N ALA A 243 -0.21 31.80 14.82
CA ALA A 243 -0.97 32.29 15.96
C ALA A 243 -0.30 33.48 16.68
N ALA A 244 1.03 33.56 16.62
CA ALA A 244 1.79 34.72 17.10
C ALA A 244 1.71 35.92 16.13
N ALA A 245 1.74 35.69 14.82
CA ALA A 245 1.66 36.76 13.81
C ALA A 245 0.29 37.44 13.73
N GLU A 246 -0.81 36.69 13.87
CA GLU A 246 -2.18 37.23 13.88
C GLU A 246 -2.50 38.08 15.12
N SER A 247 -1.65 38.05 16.15
CA SER A 247 -1.85 38.85 17.37
C SER A 247 -1.41 40.32 17.24
N ASN A 248 -0.69 40.68 16.17
CA ASN A 248 -0.17 42.04 15.95
C ASN A 248 -1.02 42.89 14.98
N SER A 249 -2.05 42.33 14.34
CA SER A 249 -2.97 43.08 13.49
C SER A 249 -4.35 43.13 14.16
N ASP A 250 -4.66 44.31 14.73
CA ASP A 250 -5.93 44.75 15.29
C ASP A 250 -7.15 43.84 15.05
N VAL A 251 -7.68 43.28 16.13
CA VAL A 251 -9.04 42.71 16.14
C VAL A 251 -9.85 43.32 17.26
N SER A 252 -10.81 44.15 16.84
CA SER A 252 -11.90 44.69 17.64
C SER A 252 -12.77 43.57 18.25
N SER A 253 -13.30 43.85 19.44
CA SER A 253 -13.97 42.93 20.36
C SER A 253 -15.26 42.26 19.88
N ALA A 254 -15.63 42.38 18.60
CA ALA A 254 -16.89 41.87 18.05
C ALA A 254 -16.79 40.45 17.44
N THR A 255 -15.57 39.98 17.13
CA THR A 255 -15.37 38.68 16.45
C THR A 255 -15.19 37.49 17.42
N ILE A 256 -15.12 37.76 18.73
CA ILE A 256 -14.82 36.75 19.76
C ILE A 256 -16.03 35.84 20.05
N ASP A 257 -17.26 36.25 19.74
CA ASP A 257 -18.45 35.53 20.22
C ASP A 257 -18.96 34.42 19.26
N LYS A 258 -18.36 34.28 18.06
CA LYS A 258 -18.80 33.28 17.07
C LYS A 258 -17.94 32.01 16.97
N LEU A 259 -16.92 31.87 17.81
CA LEU A 259 -15.99 30.73 17.82
C LEU A 259 -16.03 29.89 19.11
N LYS A 260 -17.17 29.89 19.83
CA LYS A 260 -17.39 28.99 20.99
C LYS A 260 -17.69 27.53 20.62
N GLY A 261 -17.78 27.19 19.33
CA GLY A 261 -17.94 25.82 18.86
C GLY A 261 -16.61 25.27 18.38
N THR A 262 -16.01 24.35 19.14
CA THR A 262 -14.90 23.47 18.71
C THR A 262 -13.63 24.18 18.22
N GLY A 263 -12.96 24.90 19.11
CA GLY A 263 -11.58 25.36 18.91
C GLY A 263 -10.79 25.17 20.20
N VAL A 264 -9.58 24.63 20.11
CA VAL A 264 -8.70 24.37 21.25
C VAL A 264 -8.61 25.62 22.13
N VAL A 265 -9.11 25.49 23.36
CA VAL A 265 -9.10 26.54 24.37
C VAL A 265 -7.63 26.93 24.66
N ARG A 266 -7.29 28.21 24.48
CA ARG A 266 -6.05 28.78 25.01
C ARG A 266 -6.03 28.54 26.53
N GLY A 267 -5.12 27.69 27.02
CA GLY A 267 -4.94 27.47 28.47
C GLY A 267 -4.28 26.14 28.89
N VAL A 268 -4.17 25.15 28.00
CA VAL A 268 -3.90 23.76 28.41
C VAL A 268 -2.46 23.41 28.87
N PRO A 269 -1.39 24.21 28.69
CA PRO A 269 -0.09 23.83 29.26
C PRO A 269 0.06 24.07 30.77
N MET A 270 -0.62 25.06 31.36
CA MET A 270 -0.48 25.34 32.81
C MET A 270 -1.42 24.51 33.67
N GLU A 271 -2.68 24.31 33.28
CA GLU A 271 -3.64 23.52 34.08
C GLU A 271 -3.23 22.04 34.20
N THR A 272 -2.59 21.49 33.16
CA THR A 272 -2.10 20.10 33.15
C THR A 272 -0.84 19.90 34.00
N MET A 273 -0.12 20.96 34.35
CA MET A 273 1.04 20.91 35.27
C MET A 273 0.63 21.15 36.73
N VAL A 274 -0.37 22.00 36.96
CA VAL A 274 -0.86 22.34 38.31
C VAL A 274 -1.59 21.17 38.97
N GLY A 275 -2.41 20.42 38.22
CA GLY A 275 -3.15 19.26 38.75
C GLY A 275 -2.24 18.14 39.30
N PRO A 276 -1.26 17.65 38.53
CA PRO A 276 -0.29 16.66 39.01
C PRO A 276 0.60 17.18 40.14
N ALA A 277 1.00 18.45 40.10
CA ALA A 277 1.79 19.07 41.17
C ALA A 277 1.00 19.15 42.49
N LEU A 278 -0.28 19.52 42.45
CA LEU A 278 -1.17 19.51 43.62
C LEU A 278 -1.40 18.10 44.16
N ARG A 279 -1.57 17.10 43.29
CA ARG A 279 -1.70 15.69 43.72
C ARG A 279 -0.43 15.17 44.39
N LEU A 280 0.75 15.51 43.85
CA LEU A 280 2.03 15.18 44.46
C LEU A 280 2.21 15.87 45.81
N ALA A 281 1.84 17.16 45.91
CA ALA A 281 1.89 17.89 47.18
C ALA A 281 0.97 17.25 48.24
N GLN A 282 -0.27 16.91 47.87
CA GLN A 282 -1.21 16.22 48.77
C GLN A 282 -0.73 14.83 49.19
N GLN A 283 -0.09 14.07 48.29
CA GLN A 283 0.49 12.78 48.61
C GLN A 283 1.69 12.89 49.57
N LEU A 284 2.51 13.94 49.44
CA LEU A 284 3.63 14.20 50.34
C LEU A 284 3.17 14.67 51.72
N GLU A 285 2.14 15.52 51.80
CA GLU A 285 1.53 15.93 53.07
C GLU A 285 0.86 14.76 53.81
N ALA A 286 0.29 13.79 53.10
CA ALA A 286 -0.34 12.62 53.72
C ALA A 286 0.64 11.61 54.34
N ILE A 287 1.95 11.73 54.08
CA ILE A 287 3.00 10.87 54.61
C ILE A 287 3.63 11.44 55.89
N VAL A 288 3.42 12.74 56.16
CA VAL A 288 3.87 13.44 57.39
C VAL A 288 2.80 13.36 58.47
#